data_AF-A0A7C2WWM9-F1
#
_entry.id   AF-A0A7C2WWM9-F1
#
_cell.length_a   1.000
_cell.length_b   1.000
_cell.length_c   1.000
_cell.angle_alpha   90.00
_cell.angle_beta   90.00
_cell.angle_gamma   90.00
#
_symmetry.space_group_name_H-M   'P 1'
#
loop_
_entity.id
_entity.type
_entity.pdbx_description
1 polymer ?
#
loop_
_entity_poly.entity_id
_entity_poly.type
_entity_poly.pdbx_seq_one_letter_code
_entity_poly.pdbx_strand_id
1 'polypeptide(L)' 'TLTQMAYMRPHNRHARYRNLYFAGASTHPGTGVPTVLVSARLASERIMDDLGMYPQ' A
#
# COMPACT_ATOMS: atom_id res chain seq x y z
N THR A 1 4.61 1.56 -29.46
CA THR A 1 5.04 2.91 -29.02
C THR A 1 5.85 2.78 -27.74
N LEU A 2 6.95 3.55 -27.60
CA LEU A 2 7.81 3.57 -26.38
C LEU A 2 7.08 4.00 -25.10
N THR A 3 5.83 4.44 -25.22
CA THR A 3 4.92 4.83 -24.13
C THR A 3 4.08 3.67 -23.57
N GLN A 4 4.17 2.45 -24.13
CA GLN A 4 3.41 1.29 -23.63
C GLN A 4 4.10 0.50 -22.50
N MET A 5 5.28 0.92 -22.02
CA MET A 5 6.09 0.11 -21.10
C MET A 5 6.45 0.90 -19.83
N ALA A 6 5.64 0.77 -18.77
CA ALA A 6 6.00 0.79 -17.34
C ALA A 6 6.87 1.92 -16.72
N TYR A 7 7.42 2.88 -17.46
CA TYR A 7 8.42 3.85 -16.97
C TYR A 7 7.80 5.09 -16.30
N MET A 8 6.53 5.39 -16.57
CA MET A 8 5.84 6.59 -16.05
C MET A 8 4.89 6.29 -14.89
N ARG A 9 5.26 5.40 -13.96
CA ARG A 9 4.56 5.30 -12.67
C ARG A 9 5.27 6.22 -11.66
N PRO A 10 4.78 7.45 -11.43
CA PRO A 10 5.41 8.34 -10.46
C PRO A 10 5.39 7.69 -9.06
N HIS A 11 6.45 7.88 -8.30
CA HIS A 11 6.46 7.56 -6.88
C HIS A 11 5.33 8.33 -6.19
N ASN A 12 4.80 7.86 -5.06
CA ASN A 12 3.82 8.63 -4.27
C ASN A 12 4.33 10.00 -3.82
N ARG A 13 5.58 10.38 -4.08
CA ARG A 13 6.12 11.70 -3.77
C ARG A 13 6.85 12.27 -4.96
N HIS A 14 6.61 13.55 -5.24
CA HIS A 14 7.21 14.28 -6.35
C HIS A 14 8.69 14.61 -6.09
N ALA A 15 9.58 14.36 -7.06
CA ALA A 15 11.02 14.52 -6.88
C ALA A 15 11.48 15.95 -6.57
N ARG A 16 10.81 16.96 -7.14
CA ARG A 16 11.15 18.39 -6.96
C ARG A 16 10.42 19.09 -5.82
N TYR A 17 9.19 18.67 -5.50
CA TYR A 17 8.31 19.38 -4.57
C TYR A 17 8.10 18.49 -3.35
N ARG A 18 8.72 18.87 -2.23
CA ARG A 18 8.79 18.04 -1.02
C ARG A 18 7.44 17.78 -0.35
N ASN A 19 6.41 18.54 -0.70
CA ASN A 19 5.05 18.48 -0.19
C ASN A 19 4.01 18.00 -1.23
N LEU A 20 4.45 17.44 -2.37
CA LEU A 20 3.55 16.93 -3.41
C LEU A 20 3.61 15.40 -3.46
N TYR A 21 2.42 14.78 -3.38
CA TYR A 21 2.26 13.34 -3.31
C TYR A 21 1.26 12.82 -4.35
N PHE A 22 1.46 11.61 -4.84
CA PHE A 22 0.65 10.96 -5.88
C PHE A 22 -0.02 9.69 -5.33
N ALA A 23 -1.27 9.40 -5.72
CA ALA A 23 -2.00 8.20 -5.32
C ALA A 23 -2.82 7.60 -6.49
N GLY A 24 -2.95 6.27 -6.55
CA GLY A 24 -3.73 5.55 -7.57
C GLY A 24 -3.08 4.22 -8.00
N ALA A 25 -3.79 3.39 -8.76
CA ALA A 25 -3.34 2.06 -9.20
C ALA A 25 -2.04 2.02 -10.01
N SER A 26 -1.73 3.15 -10.66
CA SER A 26 -0.52 3.40 -11.46
C SER A 26 0.55 4.17 -10.68
N THR A 27 0.36 4.34 -9.36
CA THR A 27 1.24 5.09 -8.47
C THR A 27 1.77 4.18 -7.37
N HIS A 28 2.96 4.45 -6.86
CA HIS A 28 3.58 3.62 -5.83
C HIS A 28 3.26 4.20 -4.44
N PRO A 29 2.59 3.51 -3.49
CA PRO A 29 2.36 2.08 -3.44
C PRO A 29 1.07 1.67 -4.17
N GLY A 30 1.15 0.64 -5.00
CA GLY A 30 0.10 0.27 -5.95
C GLY A 30 -1.23 -0.15 -5.31
N THR A 31 -2.25 -0.37 -6.16
CA THR A 31 -3.65 -0.66 -5.81
C THR A 31 -3.85 -1.78 -4.78
N GLY A 32 -2.92 -2.73 -4.69
CA GLY A 32 -3.02 -3.87 -3.77
C GLY A 32 -2.44 -3.62 -2.38
N VAL A 33 -1.64 -2.57 -2.18
CA VAL A 33 -0.93 -2.36 -0.90
C VAL A 33 -1.89 -2.09 0.26
N PRO A 34 -2.93 -1.26 0.13
CA PRO A 34 -3.90 -1.07 1.21
C PRO A 34 -4.67 -2.37 1.54
N THR A 35 -5.07 -3.12 0.53
CA THR A 35 -5.80 -4.38 0.72
C THR A 35 -4.95 -5.43 1.44
N VAL A 36 -3.66 -5.53 1.09
CA VAL A 36 -2.71 -6.43 1.76
C VAL A 36 -2.45 -6.01 3.20
N LEU A 37 -2.36 -4.70 3.48
CA LEU A 37 -2.17 -4.21 4.85
C LEU A 37 -3.39 -4.48 5.73
N VAL A 38 -4.60 -4.33 5.18
CA VAL A 38 -5.85 -4.63 5.90
C VAL A 38 -6.01 -6.14 6.13
N SER A 39 -5.72 -6.98 5.14
CA SER A 39 -5.79 -8.44 5.32
C SER A 39 -4.75 -8.94 6.32
N ALA A 40 -3.53 -8.38 6.30
CA ALA A 40 -2.48 -8.70 7.26
C ALA A 40 -2.88 -8.33 8.69
N ARG A 41 -3.50 -7.16 8.88
CA ARG A 41 -4.02 -6.74 10.19
C ARG A 41 -5.07 -7.71 10.72
N LEU A 42 -6.09 -8.03 9.91
CA LEU A 42 -7.16 -8.95 10.34
C LEU A 42 -6.62 -10.35 10.67
N ALA A 43 -5.66 -10.85 9.89
CA ALA A 43 -5.00 -12.11 10.19
C ALA A 43 -4.22 -12.06 11.52
N SER A 44 -3.51 -10.95 11.78
CA SER A 44 -2.77 -10.78 13.04
C SER A 44 -3.71 -10.68 14.25
N GLU A 45 -4.83 -9.99 14.12
CA GLU A 45 -5.85 -9.89 15.18
C GLU A 45 -6.38 -11.29 15.52
N ARG A 46 -6.71 -12.07 14.49
CA ARG A 46 -7.21 -13.43 14.68
C ARG A 46 -6.21 -14.37 15.36
N ILE A 47 -4.94 -14.30 14.99
CA ILE A 47 -3.88 -15.11 15.62
C ILE A 47 -3.76 -14.78 17.12
N MET A 48 -3.83 -13.49 17.45
CA MET A 48 -3.71 -13.05 18.84
C MET A 48 -4.93 -13.43 19.67
N ASP A 49 -6.14 -13.43 19.09
CA ASP A 49 -7.35 -13.96 19.72
C ASP A 49 -7.22 -15.47 20.00
N ASP A 50 -6.76 -16.24 19.00
CA ASP A 50 -6.54 -17.70 19.14
C ASP A 50 -5.49 -18.02 20.21
N LEU A 51 -4.50 -17.15 20.39
CA LEU A 51 -3.47 -17.24 21.43
C LEU A 51 -3.92 -16.69 22.80
N GLY A 52 -5.14 -16.15 22.91
CA GLY A 52 -5.68 -15.56 24.14
C GLY A 52 -4.96 -14.29 24.59
N MET A 53 -4.32 -13.56 23.66
CA MET A 53 -3.52 -12.37 23.95
C MET A 53 -4.29 -11.05 23.83
N TYR A 54 -5.52 -11.04 23.32
CA TYR A 54 -6.41 -9.88 23.37
C TYR A 54 -7.35 -9.96 24.59
N PRO A 55 -7.47 -8.89 25.40
CA PRO A 55 -8.51 -8.81 26.42
C PRO A 55 -9.88 -8.74 25.74
N GLN A 56 -10.79 -9.64 26.14
CA GLN A 56 -12.18 -9.70 25.70
C GLN A 56 -12.89 -8.36 25.95
#